data_AF-A0A7J2LVI5-F1
#
_entry.id   AF-A0A7J2LVI5-F1
#
_cell.length_a   1.000
_cell.length_b   1.000
_cell.length_c   1.000
_cell.angle_alpha   90.00
_cell.angle_beta   90.00
_cell.angle_gamma   90.00
#
_symmetry.space_group_name_H-M   'P 1'
#
loop_
_entity.id
_entity.type
_entity.pdbx_description
1 polymer ?
#
loop_
_entity_poly.entity_id
_entity_poly.type
_entity_poly.pdbx_seq_one_letter_code
_entity_poly.pdbx_strand_id
1 'polypeptide(L)'
;MGDGRIGTVRAMREGVHEYGFTAFYEKGIFPCSIDTRCLFRELLKRVIEMFNTRVPPIDIRETVEIVAFIEAALRSAEMNGAELTIQL
;
A
#
# COMPACT_ATOMS: atom_id res chain seq x y z
N MET A 1 -7.58 -4.49 -15.15
CA MET A 1 -7.50 -5.88 -14.65
C MET A 1 -6.03 -6.19 -14.45
N GLY A 2 -5.62 -6.52 -13.23
CA GLY A 2 -4.22 -6.80 -12.89
C GLY A 2 -3.70 -8.07 -13.56
N ASP A 3 -2.40 -8.34 -13.43
CA ASP A 3 -1.69 -9.47 -14.04
C ASP A 3 -1.96 -10.83 -13.36
N GLY A 4 -3.12 -10.97 -12.69
CA GLY A 4 -3.53 -12.20 -12.00
C GLY A 4 -2.91 -12.41 -10.61
N ARG A 5 -2.09 -11.48 -10.11
CA ARG A 5 -1.58 -11.53 -8.74
C ARG A 5 -2.68 -11.30 -7.70
N ILE A 6 -2.57 -12.03 -6.59
CA ILE A 6 -3.49 -11.96 -5.46
C ILE A 6 -2.70 -11.57 -4.23
N GLY A 7 -3.28 -10.72 -3.38
CA GLY A 7 -2.68 -10.29 -2.12
C GLY A 7 -3.75 -10.09 -1.06
N THR A 8 -3.34 -10.23 0.20
CA THR A 8 -4.15 -9.93 1.37
C THR A 8 -3.48 -8.84 2.18
N VAL A 9 -4.23 -7.80 2.54
CA VAL A 9 -3.73 -6.71 3.38
C VAL A 9 -4.45 -6.76 4.72
N ARG A 10 -3.70 -6.70 5.81
CA ARG A 10 -4.24 -6.60 7.16
C ARG A 10 -3.68 -5.36 7.84
N ALA A 11 -4.57 -4.46 8.22
CA ALA A 11 -4.24 -3.29 9.03
C ALA A 11 -4.71 -3.49 10.47
N MET A 12 -4.00 -2.89 11.42
CA MET A 12 -4.35 -2.92 12.84
C MET A 12 -4.45 -1.49 13.36
N ARG A 13 -5.57 -1.15 14.00
CA ARG A 13 -5.76 0.15 14.67
C ARG A 13 -5.09 0.20 16.04
N GLU A 14 -5.12 -0.92 16.76
CA GLU A 14 -4.58 -1.07 18.11
C GLU A 14 -3.67 -2.30 18.18
N GLY A 15 -2.70 -2.28 19.09
CA GLY A 15 -1.73 -3.36 19.29
C GLY A 15 -0.39 -3.10 18.61
N VAL A 16 0.19 -4.13 18.00
CA VAL A 16 1.52 -4.08 17.41
C VAL A 16 1.49 -3.32 16.09
N HIS A 17 2.37 -2.32 15.94
CA HIS A 17 2.49 -1.46 14.76
C HIS A 17 3.72 -1.84 13.91
N GLU A 18 3.76 -3.10 13.46
CA GLU A 18 4.77 -3.57 12.53
C GLU A 18 4.30 -3.39 11.09
N TYR A 19 5.26 -3.12 10.20
CA TYR A 19 5.03 -2.96 8.78
C TYR A 19 5.86 -3.97 8.02
N GLY A 20 5.29 -4.53 6.98
CA GLY A 20 5.97 -5.55 6.19
C GLY A 20 5.02 -6.26 5.25
N PHE A 21 5.57 -7.20 4.50
CA PHE A 21 4.81 -8.11 3.64
C PHE A 21 5.60 -9.40 3.46
N THR A 22 4.93 -10.44 2.99
CA THR A 22 5.59 -11.64 2.48
C THR A 22 5.17 -11.83 1.04
N ALA A 23 6.14 -11.82 0.13
CA ALA A 23 5.89 -12.09 -1.29
C ALA A 23 6.20 -13.54 -1.61
N PHE A 24 5.24 -14.22 -2.22
CA PHE A 24 5.37 -15.58 -2.74
C PHE A 24 5.49 -15.49 -4.25
N TYR A 25 6.54 -16.08 -4.83
CA TYR A 25 6.80 -16.04 -6.26
C TYR A 25 7.58 -17.28 -6.70
N GLU A 26 7.69 -17.51 -8.01
CA GLU A 26 8.26 -18.74 -8.61
C GLU A 26 9.65 -19.11 -8.05
N LYS A 27 10.47 -18.11 -7.71
CA LYS A 27 11.84 -18.31 -7.25
C LYS A 27 11.99 -18.36 -5.73
N GLY A 28 10.90 -18.18 -4.97
CA GLY A 28 10.93 -18.33 -3.51
C GLY A 28 9.93 -17.48 -2.75
N ILE A 29 10.22 -17.33 -1.46
CA ILE A 29 9.42 -16.58 -0.50
C ILE A 29 10.29 -15.45 0.06
N PHE A 30 9.84 -14.21 -0.06
CA PHE A 30 10.55 -13.04 0.42
C PHE A 30 9.75 -12.35 1.54
N PRO A 31 10.10 -12.60 2.82
CA PRO A 31 9.59 -11.81 3.93
C PRO A 31 10.35 -10.48 4.01
N CYS A 32 9.60 -9.38 4.13
CA CYS A 32 10.13 -8.05 4.31
C CYS A 32 9.52 -7.42 5.57
N SER A 33 10.39 -7.00 6.49
CA SER A 33 10.02 -6.17 7.64
C SER A 33 10.54 -4.75 7.40
N ILE A 34 9.71 -3.76 7.70
CA ILE A 34 10.03 -2.35 7.51
C ILE A 34 10.33 -1.73 8.87
N ASP A 35 11.55 -1.25 9.04
CA ASP A 35 11.96 -0.50 10.24
C ASP A 35 11.39 0.91 10.20
N THR A 36 10.54 1.23 11.18
CA THR A 36 9.85 2.51 11.25
C THR A 36 10.63 3.59 11.99
N ARG A 37 11.77 3.27 12.64
CA ARG A 37 12.55 4.22 13.45
C ARG A 37 12.95 5.48 12.68
N CYS A 38 13.22 5.34 11.38
CA CYS A 38 13.64 6.44 10.51
C CYS A 38 12.61 6.78 9.42
N LEU A 39 11.39 6.19 9.45
CA LEU A 39 10.44 6.26 8.34
C LEU A 39 10.12 7.71 7.93
N PHE A 40 9.79 8.56 8.90
CA PHE A 40 9.47 9.97 8.62
C PHE A 40 10.66 10.75 8.05
N ARG A 41 11.88 10.45 8.51
CA ARG A 41 13.09 11.09 7.98
C ARG A 41 13.31 10.71 6.53
N GLU A 42 13.20 9.43 6.19
CA GLU A 42 13.37 8.97 4.81
C GLU A 42 12.24 9.44 3.89
N LEU A 43 11.00 9.50 4.39
CA LEU A 43 9.88 10.08 3.67
C LEU A 43 10.10 11.56 3.35
N LEU A 44 10.53 12.36 4.34
CA LEU A 44 10.77 13.79 4.15
C LEU A 44 11.87 14.07 3.12
N LYS A 45 12.91 13.23 3.04
CA LYS A 45 13.93 13.34 1.98
C LYS A 45 13.30 13.24 0.59
N ARG A 46 12.39 12.30 0.37
CA ARG A 46 11.67 12.13 -0.91
C ARG A 46 10.74 13.32 -1.21
N VAL A 47 10.07 13.85 -0.19
CA VAL A 47 9.23 15.05 -0.32
C VAL A 47 10.07 16.26 -0.74
N ILE A 48 11.20 16.52 -0.07
CA ILE A 48 12.11 17.62 -0.41
C ILE A 48 12.66 17.46 -1.84
N GLU A 49 13.07 16.25 -2.21
CA GLU A 49 13.54 15.92 -3.56
C GLU A 49 12.49 16.21 -4.63
N MET A 50 11.22 15.85 -4.38
CA MET A 50 10.11 16.19 -5.26
C MET A 50 9.93 17.70 -5.44
N PHE A 51 9.99 18.49 -4.36
CA PHE A 51 9.85 19.95 -4.47
C PHE A 51 11.01 20.58 -5.25
N ASN A 52 12.25 20.10 -5.04
CA ASN A 52 13.43 20.62 -5.73
C ASN A 52 13.42 20.28 -7.22
N THR A 53 13.06 19.05 -7.57
CA THR A 53 13.11 18.54 -8.96
C THR A 53 11.81 18.76 -9.74
N ARG A 54 10.69 19.01 -9.03
CA ARG A 54 9.31 18.98 -9.56
C ARG A 54 8.91 17.63 -10.15
N VAL A 55 9.61 16.56 -9.79
CA VAL A 55 9.31 15.19 -10.20
C VAL A 55 8.74 14.43 -9.00
N PRO A 56 7.51 13.90 -9.08
CA PRO A 56 6.96 13.12 -7.98
C PRO A 56 7.71 11.79 -7.82
N PRO A 57 7.87 11.28 -6.58
CA PRO A 57 8.64 10.06 -6.32
C PRO A 57 7.92 8.79 -6.79
N ILE A 58 6.62 8.91 -7.05
CA ILE A 58 5.74 7.88 -7.61
C ILE A 58 4.79 8.53 -8.61
N ASP A 59 4.23 7.76 -9.52
CA ASP A 59 3.15 8.25 -10.38
C ASP A 59 1.91 8.55 -9.53
N ILE A 60 1.24 9.68 -9.80
CA ILE A 60 0.04 10.06 -9.06
C ILE A 60 -1.08 9.01 -9.19
N ARG A 61 -1.11 8.26 -10.31
CA ARG A 61 -2.07 7.18 -10.54
C ARG A 61 -1.98 6.08 -9.48
N GLU A 62 -0.77 5.75 -9.02
CA GLU A 62 -0.56 4.78 -7.93
C GLU A 62 -1.25 5.25 -6.64
N THR A 63 -1.20 6.56 -6.35
CA THR A 63 -1.86 7.13 -5.17
C THR A 63 -3.38 7.04 -5.29
N VAL A 64 -3.92 7.33 -6.48
CA VAL A 64 -5.35 7.22 -6.76
C VAL A 64 -5.82 5.76 -6.62
N GLU A 65 -5.06 4.80 -7.15
CA GLU A 65 -5.37 3.37 -7.04
C GLU A 65 -5.39 2.90 -5.57
N ILE A 66 -4.45 3.35 -4.74
CA ILE A 66 -4.45 3.05 -3.30
C ILE A 66 -5.73 3.58 -2.61
N VAL A 67 -6.13 4.81 -2.92
CA VAL A 67 -7.34 5.41 -2.35
C VAL A 67 -8.60 4.66 -2.80
N ALA A 68 -8.68 4.31 -4.09
CA ALA A 68 -9.78 3.53 -4.64
C ALA A 68 -9.91 2.14 -4.00
N PHE A 69 -8.78 1.47 -3.73
CA PHE A 69 -8.77 0.21 -2.99
C PHE A 69 -9.32 0.37 -1.56
N ILE A 70 -8.90 1.44 -0.85
CA ILE A 70 -9.38 1.72 0.51
C ILE A 70 -10.89 2.00 0.51
N GLU A 71 -11.39 2.75 -0.47
CA GLU A 71 -12.83 3.04 -0.64
C GLU A 71 -13.64 1.76 -0.91
N ALA A 72 -13.16 0.90 -1.82
CA ALA A 72 -13.81 -0.37 -2.11
C ALA A 72 -13.82 -1.30 -0.89
N ALA A 73 -12.74 -1.34 -0.10
CA ALA A 73 -12.68 -2.11 1.13
C ALA A 73 -13.69 -1.60 2.19
N LEU A 74 -13.85 -0.28 2.31
CA LEU A 74 -14.83 0.34 3.21
C LEU A 74 -16.27 -0.04 2.82
N ARG A 75 -16.61 0.09 1.53
CA ARG A 75 -17.93 -0.32 1.01
C ARG A 75 -18.19 -1.82 1.16
N SER A 76 -17.17 -2.63 0.94
CA SER A 76 -17.26 -4.08 1.17
C SER A 76 -17.65 -4.39 2.61
N ALA A 77 -17.04 -3.70 3.58
CA ALA A 77 -17.37 -3.84 5.00
C ALA A 77 -18.83 -3.45 5.31
N GLU A 78 -19.34 -2.37 4.71
CA GLU A 78 -20.75 -1.96 4.82
C GLU A 78 -21.71 -3.01 4.22
N MET A 79 -21.24 -3.79 3.25
CA MET A 79 -21.97 -4.85 2.57
C MET A 79 -21.68 -6.25 3.13
N ASN A 80 -21.32 -6.37 4.42
CA ASN A 80 -20.99 -7.63 5.09
C ASN A 80 -19.84 -8.42 4.43
N GLY A 81 -18.85 -7.73 3.88
CA GLY A 81 -17.67 -8.34 3.26
C GLY A 81 -17.89 -8.85 1.83
N ALA A 82 -18.85 -8.26 1.10
CA ALA A 82 -19.10 -8.62 -0.29
C ALA A 82 -17.87 -8.35 -1.19
N GLU A 83 -17.66 -9.20 -2.19
CA GLU A 83 -16.65 -8.98 -3.22
C GLU A 83 -17.04 -7.77 -4.07
N LEU A 84 -16.13 -6.78 -4.16
CA LEU A 84 -16.34 -5.56 -4.93
C LEU A 84 -15.21 -5.36 -5.93
N THR A 85 -15.57 -4.86 -7.11
CA THR A 85 -14.59 -4.37 -8.10
C THR A 85 -14.14 -2.97 -7.70
N ILE A 86 -12.83 -2.73 -7.74
CA ILE A 86 -12.25 -1.40 -7.52
C ILE A 86 -12.67 -0.48 -8.68
N GLN A 87 -13.21 0.70 -8.34
CA GLN A 87 -13.61 1.72 -9.30
C GLN A 87 -12.57 2.85 -9.28
N LEU A 88 -12.03 3.21 -10.45
CA LEU A 88 -11.12 4.35 -10.63
C LEU A 88 -11.86 5.56 -11.19
#